data_AF-A0A8X6VBZ8-F1
#
_entry.id   AF-A0A8X6VBZ8-F1
#
_cell.length_a   1.000
_cell.length_b   1.000
_cell.length_c   1.000
_cell.angle_alpha   90.00
_cell.angle_beta   90.00
_cell.angle_gamma   90.00
#
_symmetry.space_group_name_H-M   'P 1'
#
loop_
_entity.id
_entity.type
_entity.pdbx_description
1 polymer ?
#
loop_
_entity_poly.entity_id
_entity_poly.type
_entity_poly.pdbx_seq_one_letter_code
_entity_poly.pdbx_strand_id
1 'polypeptide(L)'
;MAFLEKAKKQDLVLLAEELGQKVSDKMTIINLKNIIIGSTDYEEEFVRAQLSVISQRNALKGKQRKKSPGSTQSSSCAGNQN
;
A
#
# COMPACT_ATOMS: atom_id res chain seq x y z
N MET A 1 2.30 -15.81 1.37
CA MET A 1 1.98 -14.74 0.41
C MET A 1 3.12 -13.72 0.39
N ALA A 2 3.84 -13.64 -0.73
CA ALA A 2 5.14 -12.95 -0.80
C ALA A 2 5.08 -11.41 -0.66
N PHE A 3 3.91 -10.79 -0.87
CA PHE A 3 3.78 -9.33 -0.80
C PHE A 3 3.74 -8.81 0.65
N LEU A 4 3.12 -9.56 1.58
CA LEU A 4 3.14 -9.24 3.02
C LEU A 4 4.54 -9.43 3.61
N GLU A 5 5.37 -10.30 3.03
CA GLU A 5 6.74 -10.51 3.49
C GLU A 5 7.64 -9.30 3.36
N LYS A 6 7.41 -8.49 2.32
CA LYS A 6 8.17 -7.26 2.06
C LYS A 6 7.53 -6.01 2.68
N ALA A 7 6.36 -6.15 3.30
CA ALA A 7 5.63 -5.06 3.93
C ALA A 7 6.30 -4.61 5.23
N LYS A 8 6.25 -3.31 5.53
CA LYS A 8 6.77 -2.77 6.79
C LYS A 8 5.80 -3.07 7.93
N LYS A 9 6.34 -3.17 9.16
CA LYS A 9 5.52 -3.38 10.37
C LYS A 9 4.38 -2.34 10.49
N GLN A 10 4.69 -1.06 10.29
CA GLN A 10 3.69 0.01 10.36
C GLN A 10 2.58 -0.13 9.31
N ASP A 11 2.94 -0.54 8.09
CA ASP A 11 1.97 -0.74 7.02
C ASP A 11 1.03 -1.92 7.35
N LEU A 12 1.55 -2.98 7.97
CA LEU A 12 0.76 -4.13 8.42
C LEU A 12 -0.17 -3.80 9.60
N VAL A 13 0.25 -2.92 10.52
CA VAL A 13 -0.63 -2.45 11.61
C VAL A 13 -1.81 -1.68 11.04
N LEU A 14 -1.56 -0.67 10.19
CA LEU A 14 -2.61 0.11 9.54
C LEU A 14 -3.54 -0.76 8.71
N LEU A 15 -2.99 -1.70 7.94
CA LEU A 15 -3.78 -2.61 7.12
C LEU A 15 -4.73 -3.46 7.97
N ALA A 16 -4.27 -3.94 9.12
CA ALA A 16 -5.11 -4.73 10.01
C ALA A 16 -6.19 -3.87 10.70
N GLU A 17 -5.89 -2.61 11.05
CA GLU A 17 -6.89 -1.66 11.55
C GLU A 17 -7.97 -1.36 10.51
N GLU A 18 -7.59 -1.17 9.23
CA GLU A 18 -8.52 -0.97 8.10
C GLU A 18 -9.41 -2.20 7.86
N LEU A 19 -8.89 -3.40 8.11
CA LEU A 19 -9.65 -4.66 8.10
C LEU A 19 -10.50 -4.86 9.36
N GLY A 20 -10.57 -3.86 10.26
CA GLY A 20 -11.32 -3.93 11.51
C GLY A 20 -10.75 -4.92 12.53
N GLN A 21 -9.52 -5.38 12.33
CA GLN A 21 -8.87 -6.33 13.23
C GLN A 21 -8.26 -5.60 14.43
N LYS A 22 -8.35 -6.21 15.61
CA LYS A 22 -7.66 -5.70 16.81
C LYS A 22 -6.18 -6.02 16.74
N VAL A 23 -5.38 -5.03 16.37
CA VAL A 23 -3.92 -5.10 16.40
C VAL A 23 -3.33 -4.18 17.46
N SER A 24 -2.11 -4.51 17.89
CA SER A 24 -1.35 -3.70 18.82
C SER A 24 0.04 -3.43 18.25
N ASP A 25 0.53 -2.21 18.43
CA ASP A 25 1.89 -1.82 18.02
C ASP A 25 3.00 -2.67 18.66
N LYS A 26 2.71 -3.39 19.74
CA LYS A 26 3.65 -4.32 20.39
C LYS A 26 3.74 -5.68 19.67
N MET A 27 2.83 -5.99 18.74
CA MET A 27 2.84 -7.25 18.00
C MET A 27 4.04 -7.36 17.05
N THR A 28 4.45 -8.58 16.78
CA THR A 28 5.49 -8.90 15.79
C THR A 28 4.92 -8.91 14.38
N ILE A 29 5.77 -8.71 13.37
CA ILE A 29 5.39 -8.77 11.95
C ILE A 29 4.71 -10.11 11.63
N ILE A 30 5.18 -11.20 12.23
CA ILE A 30 4.61 -12.55 12.03
C ILE A 30 3.17 -12.59 12.56
N ASN A 31 2.93 -12.07 13.76
CA ASN A 31 1.59 -12.07 14.35
C ASN A 31 0.60 -11.22 13.54
N LEU A 32 1.04 -10.04 13.07
CA LEU A 32 0.23 -9.17 12.23
C LEU A 32 -0.18 -9.85 10.92
N LYS A 33 0.76 -10.54 10.27
CA LYS A 33 0.48 -11.34 9.06
C LYS A 33 -0.54 -12.43 9.33
N ASN A 34 -0.40 -13.14 10.44
CA ASN A 34 -1.32 -14.22 10.81
C ASN A 34 -2.74 -13.70 11.06
N ILE A 35 -2.88 -12.51 11.68
CA ILE A 35 -4.19 -11.87 11.90
C ILE A 35 -4.83 -11.49 10.57
N ILE A 36 -4.06 -10.87 9.65
CA ILE A 36 -4.56 -10.47 8.33
C ILE A 36 -5.00 -11.70 7.52
N ILE A 37 -4.12 -12.70 7.40
CA ILE A 37 -4.39 -13.92 6.61
C ILE A 37 -5.49 -14.79 7.25
N GLY A 38 -5.59 -14.76 8.58
CA GLY A 38 -6.60 -15.50 9.34
C GLY A 38 -7.96 -14.82 9.40
N SER A 39 -8.13 -13.63 8.81
CA SER A 39 -9.41 -12.95 8.73
C SER A 39 -10.34 -13.69 7.77
N THR A 40 -11.61 -13.87 8.16
CA THR A 40 -12.65 -14.46 7.31
C THR A 40 -12.90 -13.67 6.03
N ASP A 41 -12.64 -12.37 6.08
CA ASP A 41 -12.85 -11.42 4.99
C ASP A 41 -11.53 -11.11 4.25
N TYR A 42 -10.55 -12.02 4.34
CA TYR A 42 -9.27 -11.85 3.68
C TYR A 42 -9.41 -11.97 2.15
N GLU A 43 -9.28 -10.84 1.46
CA GLU A 43 -9.24 -10.77 0.00
C GLU A 43 -7.87 -10.30 -0.49
N GLU A 44 -7.17 -11.16 -1.24
CA GLU A 44 -5.78 -10.90 -1.63
C GLU A 44 -5.63 -9.63 -2.51
N GLU A 45 -6.57 -9.40 -3.43
CA GLU A 45 -6.59 -8.18 -4.26
C GLU A 45 -6.87 -6.92 -3.46
N PHE A 46 -7.86 -6.97 -2.55
CA PHE A 46 -8.20 -5.86 -1.67
C PHE A 46 -7.03 -5.50 -0.76
N VAL A 47 -6.42 -6.49 -0.12
CA VAL A 47 -5.28 -6.31 0.78
C VAL A 47 -4.07 -5.77 0.03
N ARG A 48 -3.81 -6.28 -1.18
CA ARG A 48 -2.73 -5.76 -2.04
C ARG A 48 -2.97 -4.31 -2.46
N ALA A 49 -4.21 -3.96 -2.82
CA ALA A 49 -4.58 -2.60 -3.17
C ALA A 49 -4.41 -1.65 -1.97
N GLN A 50 -4.92 -2.03 -0.79
CA GLN A 50 -4.78 -1.22 0.42
C GLN A 50 -3.33 -1.04 0.85
N LEU A 51 -2.54 -2.11 0.83
CA LEU A 51 -1.12 -2.03 1.15
C LEU A 51 -0.36 -1.10 0.19
N SER A 52 -0.75 -1.06 -1.09
CA SER A 52 -0.20 -0.12 -2.08
C SER A 52 -0.51 1.33 -1.71
N VAL A 53 -1.76 1.63 -1.33
CA VAL A 53 -2.20 2.96 -0.90
C VAL A 53 -1.48 3.40 0.38
N ILE A 54 -1.42 2.52 1.39
CA ILE A 54 -0.73 2.78 2.67
C ILE A 54 0.75 3.04 2.42
N SER A 55 1.41 2.17 1.64
CA SER A 55 2.82 2.31 1.28
C SER A 55 3.10 3.61 0.52
N GLN A 56 2.22 4.00 -0.41
CA GLN A 56 2.33 5.28 -1.12
C GLN A 56 2.15 6.47 -0.17
N ARG A 57 1.16 6.43 0.72
CA ARG A 57 0.91 7.49 1.71
C ARG A 57 2.08 7.64 2.70
N ASN A 58 2.63 6.53 3.18
CA ASN A 58 3.81 6.54 4.05
C ASN A 58 5.08 6.95 3.30
N ALA A 59 5.23 6.55 2.03
CA ALA A 59 6.31 7.00 1.18
C ALA A 59 6.23 8.52 0.94
N LEU A 60 5.05 9.11 0.76
CA LEU A 60 4.86 10.55 0.60
C LEU A 60 5.17 11.33 1.89
N LYS A 61 4.78 10.79 3.05
CA LYS A 61 5.17 11.35 4.36
C LYS A 61 6.68 11.30 4.61
N GLY A 62 7.37 10.28 4.10
CA GLY A 62 8.83 10.18 4.14
C GLY A 62 9.57 10.94 3.00
N LYS A 63 8.87 11.23 1.89
CA LYS A 63 9.39 11.90 0.69
C LYS A 63 8.82 13.32 0.53
N GLN A 64 8.93 14.16 1.55
CA GLN A 64 8.99 15.62 1.29
C GLN A 64 10.35 16.05 0.72
N ARG A 65 11.27 15.09 0.51
CA ARG A 65 12.47 15.26 -0.30
C ARG A 65 12.51 14.14 -1.35
N LYS A 66 12.58 14.55 -2.62
CA LYS A 66 12.85 13.75 -3.84
C LYS A 66 11.61 13.25 -4.62
N LYS A 67 11.10 14.20 -5.42
CA LYS A 67 10.76 14.15 -6.86
C LYS A 67 9.69 13.15 -7.35
N SER A 68 8.58 13.76 -7.78
CA SER A 68 7.92 13.61 -9.09
C SER A 68 7.53 12.21 -9.57
N PRO A 69 6.23 11.84 -9.57
CA PRO A 69 5.71 10.90 -10.55
C PRO A 69 5.42 11.67 -11.84
N GLY A 70 6.33 11.55 -12.81
CA GLY A 70 5.96 11.74 -14.21
C GLY A 70 5.08 10.57 -14.62
N SER A 71 3.76 10.73 -14.51
CA SER A 71 2.80 9.88 -15.21
C SER A 71 2.29 10.66 -16.40
N THR A 72 2.85 10.30 -17.55
CA THR A 72 2.39 10.52 -18.92
C THR A 72 0.87 10.63 -19.02
N GLN A 73 0.37 11.78 -19.49
CA GLN A 73 -0.92 11.89 -20.16
C GLN A 73 -0.99 13.21 -20.96
N SER A 74 -0.84 13.08 -22.29
CA SER A 74 -1.62 13.74 -23.36
C SER A 74 -0.85 13.44 -24.66
N SER A 75 -1.13 12.38 -25.43
CA SER A 75 -2.23 12.25 -26.39
C SER A 75 -2.52 13.52 -27.21
N SER A 76 -2.29 13.38 -28.53
CA SER A 76 -2.82 14.18 -29.66
C SER A 76 -2.44 15.68 -29.71
N CYS A 77 -2.20 16.32 -30.84
CA CYS A 77 -2.80 16.15 -32.17
C CYS A 77 -1.79 16.37 -33.32
N ALA A 78 -2.20 15.88 -34.47
CA ALA A 78 -1.57 15.99 -35.79
C ALA A 78 -1.19 17.42 -36.19
N GLY A 79 -0.33 17.48 -37.21
CA GLY A 79 0.42 18.67 -37.61
C GLY A 79 -0.41 19.87 -38.03
N ASN A 80 0.29 20.98 -38.15
CA ASN A 80 -0.06 21.93 -39.20
C ASN A 80 1.21 22.56 -39.76
N GLN A 81 1.34 22.43 -41.07
CA GLN A 81 2.30 23.10 -41.92
C GLN A 81 1.78 24.52 -42.16
N ASN A 82 2.61 25.53 -41.98
CA ASN A 82 2.56 26.75 -42.80
C ASN A 82 3.89 27.50 -42.72
#